data_AF-A0A1W9TID3-F1
#
_entry.id   AF-A0A1W9TID3-F1
#
_cell.length_a   1.000
_cell.length_b   1.000
_cell.length_c   1.000
_cell.angle_alpha   90.00
_cell.angle_beta   90.00
_cell.angle_gamma   90.00
#
_symmetry.space_group_name_H-M   'P 1'
#
loop_
_entity.id
_entity.type
_entity.pdbx_description
1 polymer ?
#
loop_
_entity_poly.entity_id
_entity_poly.type
_entity_poly.pdbx_seq_one_letter_code
_entity_poly.pdbx_strand_id
1 'polypeptide(L)' 'FYAGTEFPDYEIIKDAKLIIHCGGCTLTRKSMIRRIHISKMYNIPIVNYGVIISYLHGVLDRALEVFPELKKV' A
#
# COMPACT_ATOMS: atom_id res chain seq x y z
N PHE A 1 -5.97 -0.10 -13.49
CA PHE A 1 -6.37 1.04 -12.63
C PHE A 1 -7.72 0.72 -12.01
N TYR A 2 -7.93 1.04 -10.73
CA TYR A 2 -9.18 0.77 -10.02
C TYR A 2 -9.49 1.93 -9.06
N ALA A 3 -10.75 2.36 -9.00
CA ALA A 3 -11.22 3.39 -8.09
C ALA A 3 -12.62 3.00 -7.55
N GLY A 4 -12.78 3.01 -6.24
CA GLY A 4 -14.03 2.61 -5.60
C GLY A 4 -13.96 2.65 -4.07
N THR A 5 -15.13 2.73 -3.45
CA THR A 5 -15.32 2.64 -1.99
C THR A 5 -14.95 1.26 -1.45
N GLU A 6 -15.20 0.21 -2.24
CA GLU A 6 -14.79 -1.15 -1.92
C GLU A 6 -13.40 -1.51 -2.46
N PHE A 7 -12.88 -2.63 -1.95
CA PHE A 7 -11.68 -3.24 -2.50
C PHE A 7 -12.09 -4.19 -3.64
N PRO A 8 -11.36 -4.24 -4.76
CA PRO A 8 -11.73 -5.09 -5.89
C PRO A 8 -11.71 -6.56 -5.51
N ASP A 9 -12.60 -7.33 -6.13
CA ASP A 9 -12.59 -8.79 -6.04
C ASP A 9 -11.32 -9.37 -6.66
N TYR A 10 -10.95 -10.58 -6.20
CA TYR A 10 -9.74 -11.28 -6.66
C TYR A 10 -9.62 -11.35 -8.18
N GLU A 11 -10.70 -11.65 -8.89
CA GLU A 11 -10.70 -11.78 -10.35
C GLU A 11 -10.22 -10.52 -11.09
N ILE A 12 -10.40 -9.34 -10.50
CA ILE A 12 -9.96 -8.06 -11.09
C ILE A 12 -8.45 -7.84 -10.93
N ILE A 13 -7.87 -8.38 -9.85
CA ILE A 13 -6.49 -8.08 -9.44
C ILE A 13 -5.54 -9.29 -9.47
N LYS A 14 -6.03 -10.50 -9.78
CA LYS A 14 -5.25 -11.75 -9.76
C LYS A 14 -3.96 -11.71 -10.57
N ASP A 15 -3.94 -10.93 -11.66
CA ASP A 15 -2.77 -10.80 -12.54
C ASP A 15 -1.82 -9.66 -12.12
N ALA A 16 -2.22 -8.84 -11.14
CA ALA A 16 -1.39 -7.75 -10.64
C ALA A 16 -0.19 -8.30 -9.85
N LYS A 17 1.00 -7.78 -10.15
CA LYS A 17 2.24 -8.11 -9.40
C LYS A 17 2.46 -7.20 -8.19
N LEU A 18 1.83 -6.03 -8.19
CA LEU A 18 1.92 -5.03 -7.13
C LEU A 18 0.68 -4.15 -7.17
N ILE A 19 0.09 -3.92 -6.00
CA ILE A 19 -0.97 -2.93 -5.80
C ILE A 19 -0.32 -1.64 -5.29
N ILE A 20 -0.53 -0.55 -6.01
CA ILE A 20 -0.15 0.78 -5.53
C ILE A 20 -1.42 1.50 -5.10
N HIS A 21 -1.61 1.64 -3.79
CA HIS A 21 -2.79 2.26 -3.20
C HIS A 21 -2.56 3.74 -2.92
N CYS A 22 -3.59 4.57 -3.10
CA CYS A 22 -3.52 5.98 -2.76
C CYS A 22 -3.37 6.23 -1.25
N GLY A 23 -3.10 7.47 -0.86
CA GLY A 23 -2.97 7.88 0.55
C GLY A 23 -4.19 7.58 1.44
N GLY A 24 -5.36 7.31 0.86
CA GLY A 24 -6.56 6.96 1.63
C GLY A 24 -7.08 8.11 2.50
N CYS A 25 -6.91 9.37 2.07
CA CYS A 25 -7.29 10.55 2.86
C CYS A 25 -8.77 10.59 3.30
N THR A 26 -9.65 9.92 2.56
CA THR A 26 -11.08 9.80 2.87
C THR A 26 -11.46 8.44 3.50
N LEU A 27 -10.49 7.54 3.71
CA LEU A 27 -10.74 6.20 4.25
C LEU A 27 -10.49 6.15 5.75
N THR A 28 -11.29 5.35 6.45
CA THR A 28 -11.02 5.03 7.86
C THR A 28 -9.80 4.11 7.99
N ARG A 29 -9.15 4.12 9.17
CA ARG A 29 -8.08 3.17 9.50
C ARG A 29 -8.53 1.72 9.31
N LYS A 30 -9.76 1.38 9.74
CA LYS A 30 -10.33 0.03 9.60
C LYS A 30 -10.42 -0.39 8.14
N SER A 31 -10.89 0.51 7.27
CA SER A 31 -10.99 0.25 5.83
C SER A 31 -9.61 0.01 5.21
N MET A 32 -8.60 0.82 5.53
CA MET A 32 -7.24 0.62 5.01
C MET A 32 -6.61 -0.70 5.48
N ILE A 33 -6.72 -1.03 6.77
CA ILE A 33 -6.17 -2.28 7.31
C ILE A 33 -6.86 -3.50 6.67
N ARG A 34 -8.18 -3.45 6.46
CA ARG A 34 -8.91 -4.50 5.72
C ARG A 34 -8.33 -4.72 4.32
N ARG A 35 -8.08 -3.64 3.56
CA ARG A 35 -7.51 -3.72 2.21
C ARG A 35 -6.11 -4.36 2.19
N ILE A 36 -5.27 -4.02 3.18
CA ILE A 36 -3.94 -4.63 3.36
C ILE A 36 -4.07 -6.13 3.66
N HIS A 37 -4.99 -6.53 4.55
CA HIS A 37 -5.24 -7.94 4.85
C HIS A 37 -5.73 -8.72 3.64
N ILE A 38 -6.67 -8.17 2.86
CA ILE A 38 -7.16 -8.82 1.63
C ILE A 38 -6.01 -9.00 0.63
N SER A 39 -5.18 -7.97 0.44
CA SER A 39 -4.01 -8.06 -0.46
C SER A 39 -3.04 -9.16 -0.04
N LYS A 40 -2.78 -9.27 1.28
CA LYS A 40 -1.97 -10.37 1.85
C LYS A 40 -2.61 -11.73 1.63
N MET A 41 -3.93 -11.87 1.81
CA MET A 41 -4.65 -13.12 1.56
C MET A 41 -4.57 -13.56 0.09
N TYR A 42 -4.62 -12.61 -0.83
CA TYR A 42 -4.46 -12.87 -2.27
C TYR A 42 -3.00 -13.04 -2.69
N ASN A 43 -2.05 -12.92 -1.76
CA ASN A 43 -0.63 -13.00 -2.01
C ASN A 43 -0.15 -11.98 -3.06
N ILE A 44 -0.75 -10.77 -3.06
CA ILE A 44 -0.35 -9.66 -3.93
C ILE A 44 0.23 -8.55 -3.05
N PRO A 45 1.52 -8.18 -3.23
CA PRO A 45 2.14 -7.08 -2.51
C PRO A 45 1.36 -5.77 -2.69
N ILE A 46 1.31 -4.96 -1.63
CA ILE A 46 0.66 -3.65 -1.63
C ILE A 46 1.59 -2.58 -1.04
N VAL A 47 1.68 -1.43 -1.72
CA VAL A 47 2.42 -0.25 -1.28
C VAL A 47 1.55 1.00 -1.39
N ASN A 48 1.93 2.07 -0.68
CA ASN A 48 1.25 3.36 -0.75
C ASN A 48 1.99 4.34 -1.67
N TYR A 49 1.27 5.31 -2.27
CA TYR A 49 1.86 6.42 -3.03
C TYR A 49 3.03 7.08 -2.30
N GLY A 50 2.88 7.45 -1.03
CA GLY A 50 3.96 8.12 -0.29
C GLY A 50 5.22 7.26 -0.18
N VAL A 51 5.06 5.96 0.06
CA VAL A 51 6.19 5.01 0.20
C VAL A 51 6.90 4.83 -1.13
N ILE A 52 6.17 4.55 -2.21
CA ILE A 52 6.79 4.29 -3.51
C ILE A 52 7.39 5.56 -4.12
N ILE A 53 6.77 6.73 -3.93
CA ILE A 53 7.35 8.02 -4.35
C ILE A 53 8.67 8.26 -3.62
N SER A 54 8.70 8.06 -2.30
CA SER A 54 9.91 8.23 -1.50
C SER A 54 11.02 7.25 -1.91
N TYR A 55 10.65 6.01 -2.21
CA TYR A 55 11.57 4.98 -2.72
C TYR A 55 12.17 5.38 -4.07
N LEU A 56 11.32 5.76 -5.03
CA LEU A 56 11.75 6.14 -6.39
C LEU A 56 12.61 7.41 -6.41
N HIS A 57 12.37 8.33 -5.48
CA HIS A 57 13.19 9.54 -5.34
C HIS A 57 14.45 9.34 -4.47
N GLY A 58 14.68 8.15 -3.92
CA GLY A 58 15.86 7.86 -3.10
C GLY A 58 15.86 8.52 -1.72
N VAL A 59 14.68 8.88 -1.19
CA VAL A 59 14.54 9.58 0.11
C VAL A 59 13.80 8.75 1.17
N LEU A 60 13.47 7.49 0.87
CA LEU A 60 12.73 6.62 1.80
C LEU A 60 13.48 6.42 3.13
N ASP A 61 14.78 6.12 3.09
CA ASP A 61 15.57 5.91 4.31
C ASP A 61 15.54 7.14 5.22
N ARG A 62 15.71 8.32 4.61
CA ARG A 62 15.65 9.60 5.32
C ARG A 62 14.29 9.85 5.97
N ALA A 63 13.20 9.48 5.28
CA ALA A 63 11.84 9.61 5.78
C ALA A 63 11.55 8.63 6.93
N LEU A 64 12.19 7.45 6.94
CA LEU A 64 12.04 6.43 7.97
C LEU A 64 12.92 6.66 9.20
N GLU A 65 13.90 7.56 9.17
CA GLU A 65 14.81 7.83 10.30
C GLU A 65 14.10 8.17 11.63
N VAL A 66 12.92 8.79 11.56
CA VAL A 66 12.11 9.16 12.73
C VAL A 66 11.34 7.98 13.34
N PHE A 67 11.38 6.81 12.70
CA PHE A 67 10.79 5.55 13.16
C PHE A 67 11.93 4.53 13.38
N PRO A 68 12.62 4.55 14.54
CA PRO A 68 13.80 3.73 14.79
C PRO A 68 13.58 2.22 14.56
N GLU A 69 12.38 1.74 14.79
CA GLU A 69 11.94 0.36 14.58
C GLU A 69 11.89 -0.07 13.10
N LEU A 70 11.94 0.89 12.16
CA LEU A 70 11.86 0.65 10.72
C LEU A 70 13.20 0.82 9.98
N LYS A 71 14.32 1.03 10.70
CA LYS A 71 15.66 1.32 10.12
C LYS A 71 16.29 0.24 9.23
N LYS A 72 15.61 -0.88 8.98
CA LYS A 72 16.11 -2.03 8.21
C LYS A 72 15.00 -2.69 7.38
N VAL A 73 14.31 -1.91 6.55
CA VAL A 73 13.45 -2.47 5.50
C VAL A 73 14.30 -2.82 4.28
#